data_AF-A0A918Q6V9-F1
#
_entry.id   AF-A0A918Q6V9-F1
#
_cell.length_a   1.000
_cell.length_b   1.000
_cell.length_c   1.000
_cell.angle_alpha   90.00
_cell.angle_beta   90.00
_cell.angle_gamma   90.00
#
_symmetry.space_group_name_H-M   'P 1'
#
loop_
_entity.id
_entity.type
_entity.pdbx_description
1 polymer ?
#
loop_
_entity_poly.entity_id
_entity_poly.type
_entity_poly.pdbx_seq_one_letter_code
_entity_poly.pdbx_strand_id
1 'polypeptide(L)'
;MPDHASTDFHEHETAVRPDDRFDVVRSDDGRWYTVTGLCPTCRATVVFRVAYGVLGPSKRLWGRDPHRPEPLTGSVTVFCQCGYPHAERPPESPDTGCGAFWDVPVSGTGAGQGAAS
;
A
#
# COMPACT_ATOMS: atom_id res chain seq x y z
N MET A 1 18.27 39.14 13.35
CA MET A 1 17.91 37.71 13.26
C MET A 1 16.65 37.53 14.09
N PRO A 2 15.51 37.12 13.52
CA PRO A 2 14.32 36.87 14.32
C PRO A 2 14.60 35.77 15.33
N ASP A 3 14.14 35.97 16.56
CA ASP A 3 14.28 35.01 17.65
C ASP A 3 13.32 33.84 17.40
N HIS A 4 13.86 32.64 17.21
CA HIS A 4 13.05 31.45 16.94
C HIS A 4 12.63 30.84 18.28
N ALA A 5 11.36 31.02 18.65
CA ALA A 5 10.80 30.34 19.82
C ALA A 5 10.83 28.82 19.59
N SER A 6 11.43 28.08 20.51
CA SER A 6 11.44 26.62 20.49
C SER A 6 10.06 26.08 20.82
N THR A 7 9.57 25.13 20.02
CA THR A 7 8.38 24.34 20.33
C THR A 7 8.76 23.12 21.17
N ASP A 8 7.92 22.76 22.14
CA ASP A 8 8.09 21.53 22.90
C ASP A 8 7.93 20.30 21.99
N PHE A 9 8.82 19.32 22.17
CA PHE A 9 8.73 18.05 21.47
C PHE A 9 7.63 17.20 22.08
N HIS A 10 6.72 16.71 21.24
CA HIS A 10 5.68 15.76 21.62
C HIS A 10 5.80 14.51 20.77
N GLU A 11 5.99 13.36 21.43
CA GLU A 11 5.88 12.05 20.79
C GLU A 11 4.47 11.50 21.03
N HIS A 12 3.89 10.91 20.00
CA HIS A 12 2.61 10.21 20.07
C HIS A 12 2.77 8.83 19.43
N GLU A 13 2.55 7.78 20.22
CA GLU A 13 2.51 6.41 19.71
C GLU A 13 1.19 6.18 18.97
N THR A 14 1.26 5.94 17.67
CA THR A 14 0.09 5.54 16.89
C THR A 14 -0.31 4.11 17.27
N ALA A 15 -1.48 3.97 17.90
CA ALA A 15 -2.05 2.66 18.17
C ALA A 15 -2.41 1.97 16.85
N VAL A 16 -1.81 0.80 16.59
CA VAL A 16 -2.19 -0.07 15.48
C VAL A 16 -3.01 -1.22 16.03
N ARG A 17 -4.24 -1.36 15.54
CA ARG A 17 -5.11 -2.49 15.88
C ARG A 17 -4.86 -3.63 14.90
N PRO A 18 -4.98 -4.90 15.34
CA PRO A 18 -4.90 -6.05 14.44
C PRO A 18 -5.90 -6.00 13.28
N ASP A 19 -7.02 -5.30 13.48
CA ASP A 19 -8.08 -5.11 12.49
C ASP A 19 -7.91 -3.86 11.62
N ASP A 20 -6.82 -3.10 11.79
CA ASP A 20 -6.55 -1.94 10.93
C ASP A 20 -6.36 -2.42 9.49
N ARG A 21 -7.30 -2.02 8.63
CA ARG A 21 -7.34 -2.47 7.25
C ARG A 21 -6.49 -1.57 6.36
N PHE A 22 -5.90 -2.18 5.35
CA PHE A 22 -5.30 -1.45 4.25
C PHE A 22 -6.41 -0.88 3.36
N ASP A 23 -6.27 0.40 3.00
CA ASP A 23 -7.05 1.00 1.94
C ASP A 23 -6.46 0.61 0.59
N VAL A 24 -7.32 0.19 -0.33
CA VAL A 24 -6.92 -0.25 -1.68
C VAL A 24 -7.73 0.50 -2.71
N VAL A 25 -7.07 1.43 -3.39
CA VAL A 25 -7.69 2.28 -4.40
C VAL A 25 -7.21 1.87 -5.78
N ARG A 26 -8.15 1.50 -6.65
CA ARG A 26 -7.88 1.25 -8.07
C ARG A 26 -7.87 2.58 -8.83
N SER A 27 -6.90 2.79 -9.72
CA SER A 27 -6.87 3.94 -10.61
C SER A 27 -8.03 3.93 -11.61
N ASP A 28 -8.41 5.11 -12.12
CA ASP A 28 -9.53 5.25 -13.06
C ASP A 28 -9.32 4.43 -14.34
N ASP A 29 -8.11 4.47 -14.89
CA ASP A 29 -7.68 3.68 -16.05
C ASP A 29 -7.57 2.17 -15.76
N GLY A 30 -7.69 1.78 -14.48
CA GLY A 30 -7.69 0.42 -14.01
C GLY A 30 -6.33 -0.29 -14.06
N ARG A 31 -5.24 0.45 -14.32
CA ARG A 31 -3.88 -0.09 -14.51
C ARG A 31 -3.04 -0.12 -13.23
N TRP A 32 -3.50 0.54 -12.18
CA TRP A 32 -2.79 0.67 -10.92
C TRP A 32 -3.71 0.39 -9.74
N TYR A 33 -3.12 -0.18 -8.69
CA TYR A 33 -3.70 -0.21 -7.35
C TYR A 33 -2.76 0.51 -6.41
N THR A 34 -3.30 1.40 -5.59
CA THR A 34 -2.58 2.03 -4.49
C THR A 34 -3.07 1.40 -3.20
N VAL A 35 -2.15 0.76 -2.48
CA VAL A 35 -2.39 0.15 -1.17
C VAL A 35 -1.79 1.06 -0.11
N THR A 36 -2.60 1.54 0.82
CA THR A 36 -2.18 2.43 1.91
C THR A 36 -2.54 1.83 3.25
N GLY A 37 -1.63 1.89 4.22
CA GLY A 37 -1.90 1.42 5.58
C GLY A 37 -0.68 1.51 6.48
N LEU A 38 -0.72 0.81 7.60
CA LEU A 38 0.37 0.79 8.58
C LEU A 38 1.11 -0.54 8.53
N CYS A 39 2.43 -0.50 8.61
CA CYS A 39 3.22 -1.71 8.78
C CYS A 39 2.83 -2.39 10.11
N PRO A 40 2.44 -3.67 10.12
CA PRO A 40 2.03 -4.35 11.36
C PRO A 40 3.18 -4.53 12.35
N THR A 41 4.43 -4.41 11.89
CA THR A 41 5.63 -4.56 12.73
C THR A 41 6.11 -3.21 13.27
N CYS A 42 6.44 -2.26 12.41
CA CYS A 42 7.05 -0.99 12.81
C CYS A 42 6.08 0.20 12.85
N ARG A 43 4.80 -0.02 12.50
CA ARG A 43 3.70 0.97 12.52
C ARG A 43 3.91 2.20 11.64
N ALA A 44 4.96 2.21 10.82
CA ALA A 44 5.17 3.23 9.81
C ALA A 44 4.07 3.16 8.74
N THR A 45 3.62 4.32 8.27
CA THR A 45 2.73 4.41 7.11
C THR A 45 3.46 3.89 5.87
N VAL A 46 2.77 3.05 5.11
CA VAL A 46 3.25 2.53 3.84
C VAL A 46 2.28 2.86 2.72
N VAL A 47 2.84 3.08 1.52
CA VAL A 47 2.09 3.32 0.29
C VAL A 47 2.73 2.47 -0.81
N PHE A 48 1.98 1.49 -1.31
CA PHE A 48 2.42 0.56 -2.35
C PHE A 48 1.63 0.75 -3.63
N ARG A 49 2.33 0.87 -4.76
CA ARG A 49 1.70 0.97 -6.07
C ARG A 49 1.93 -0.29 -6.89
N VAL A 50 0.87 -1.02 -7.16
CA VAL A 50 0.89 -2.27 -7.93
C VAL A 50 0.43 -1.99 -9.37
N ALA A 51 1.28 -2.31 -10.34
CA ALA A 51 0.93 -2.27 -11.76
C ALA A 51 0.16 -3.53 -12.16
N TYR A 52 -0.98 -3.41 -12.82
CA TYR A 52 -1.76 -4.54 -13.31
C TYR A 52 -2.28 -4.32 -14.72
N GLY A 53 -2.28 -5.38 -15.54
CA GLY A 53 -2.82 -5.33 -16.90
C GLY A 53 -2.04 -4.42 -17.87
N VAL A 54 -0.81 -4.04 -17.54
CA VAL A 54 0.03 -3.14 -18.34
C VAL A 54 0.31 -3.71 -19.73
N LEU A 55 0.47 -5.02 -19.85
CA LEU A 55 0.73 -5.70 -21.13
C LEU A 55 -0.55 -6.08 -21.91
N GLY A 56 -1.74 -5.83 -21.36
CA GLY A 56 -3.02 -6.27 -21.92
C GLY A 56 -3.16 -7.81 -21.98
N PRO A 57 -4.37 -8.31 -22.29
CA PRO A 57 -4.55 -9.74 -22.52
C PRO A 57 -3.76 -10.17 -23.78
N SER A 58 -2.99 -11.26 -23.67
CA SER A 58 -2.20 -11.82 -24.78
C SER A 58 -3.04 -12.32 -25.96
N LYS A 59 -4.37 -12.47 -25.77
CA LYS A 59 -5.33 -12.79 -26.81
C LYS A 59 -6.46 -11.76 -26.80
N ARG A 60 -6.62 -11.02 -27.90
CA ARG A 60 -7.77 -10.15 -28.16
C ARG A 60 -9.02 -11.01 -28.32
N LEU A 61 -9.65 -11.37 -27.20
CA LEU A 61 -11.02 -11.87 -27.22
C LEU A 61 -11.92 -10.71 -27.62
N TRP A 62 -12.64 -10.90 -28.73
CA TRP A 62 -13.55 -9.92 -29.31
C TRP A 62 -14.58 -9.45 -28.27
N GLY A 63 -14.75 -8.13 -28.17
CA GLY A 63 -15.75 -7.49 -27.30
C GLY A 63 -15.21 -6.82 -26.02
N ARG A 64 -13.90 -6.85 -25.78
CA ARG A 64 -13.30 -6.26 -24.57
C ARG A 64 -12.63 -4.93 -24.86
N ASP A 65 -12.90 -3.91 -24.03
CA ASP A 65 -12.23 -2.61 -24.11
C ASP A 65 -10.72 -2.79 -23.86
N PRO A 66 -9.86 -2.58 -24.88
CA PRO A 66 -8.41 -2.72 -24.72
C PRO A 66 -7.81 -1.63 -23.83
N HIS A 67 -8.55 -0.56 -23.54
CA HIS A 67 -8.06 0.57 -22.76
C HIS A 67 -8.16 0.36 -21.24
N ARG A 68 -9.02 -0.56 -20.76
CA ARG A 68 -9.21 -0.82 -19.34
C ARG A 68 -9.04 -2.31 -18.99
N PRO A 69 -7.99 -2.68 -18.23
CA PRO A 69 -7.82 -4.06 -17.77
C PRO A 69 -8.97 -4.56 -16.90
N GLU A 70 -9.11 -5.88 -16.78
CA GLU A 70 -9.96 -6.46 -15.73
C GLU A 70 -9.49 -6.02 -14.34
N PRO A 71 -10.39 -5.98 -13.34
CA PRO A 71 -9.97 -5.86 -11.95
C PRO A 71 -9.12 -7.06 -11.54
N LEU A 72 -8.10 -6.81 -10.72
CA LEU A 72 -7.35 -7.86 -10.05
C LEU A 72 -8.26 -8.49 -8.98
N THR A 73 -8.19 -9.81 -8.86
CA THR A 73 -8.93 -10.58 -7.85
C THR A 73 -7.96 -11.31 -6.94
N GLY A 74 -8.28 -11.44 -5.66
CA GLY A 74 -7.45 -12.16 -4.68
C GLY A 74 -6.70 -11.21 -3.78
N SER A 75 -5.38 -11.37 -3.67
CA SER A 75 -4.50 -10.55 -2.84
C SER A 75 -3.29 -10.06 -3.61
N VAL A 76 -2.69 -8.97 -3.11
CA VAL A 76 -1.37 -8.48 -3.51
C VAL A 76 -0.43 -8.58 -2.32
N THR A 77 0.74 -9.17 -2.51
CA THR A 77 1.79 -9.16 -1.49
C THR A 77 2.47 -7.80 -1.49
N VAL A 78 2.54 -7.19 -0.31
CA VAL A 78 3.26 -5.93 -0.05
C VAL A 78 4.24 -6.15 1.09
N PHE A 79 5.16 -5.21 1.29
CA PHE A 79 6.21 -5.31 2.30
C PHE A 79 6.41 -3.98 3.03
N CYS A 80 7.38 -3.86 3.94
CA CYS A 80 7.65 -2.58 4.59
C CYS A 80 8.65 -1.73 3.79
N GLN A 81 8.27 -0.47 3.50
CA GLN A 81 9.11 0.53 2.81
C GLN A 81 9.41 1.77 3.67
N CYS A 82 9.45 1.63 5.00
CA CYS A 82 9.65 2.77 5.91
C CYS A 82 11.02 3.47 5.77
N GLY A 83 12.01 2.83 5.16
CA GLY A 83 13.35 3.37 4.94
C GLY A 83 14.21 3.51 6.20
N TYR A 84 13.68 3.14 7.37
CA TYR A 84 14.42 3.20 8.63
C TYR A 84 15.23 1.91 8.84
N PRO A 85 16.52 2.00 9.25
CA PRO A 85 17.31 0.82 9.54
C PRO A 85 16.76 0.06 10.75
N HIS A 86 16.43 -1.21 10.56
CA HIS A 86 16.02 -2.12 11.62
C HIS A 86 17.12 -3.12 11.94
N ALA A 87 17.42 -3.30 13.24
CA ALA A 87 18.47 -4.22 13.69
C ALA A 87 18.10 -5.68 13.38
N GLU A 88 16.80 -5.99 13.42
CA GLU A 88 16.24 -7.33 13.19
C GLU A 88 15.93 -7.59 11.71
N ARG A 89 16.26 -6.67 10.80
CA ARG A 89 15.95 -6.81 9.37
C ARG A 89 16.71 -8.01 8.78
N PRO A 90 16.03 -8.97 8.13
CA PRO A 90 16.71 -10.04 7.40
C PRO A 90 17.59 -9.49 6.27
N PRO A 91 18.83 -9.98 6.08
CA PRO A 91 19.76 -9.48 5.07
C PRO A 91 19.25 -9.61 3.64
N GLU A 92 18.40 -10.60 3.37
CA GLU A 92 17.74 -10.86 2.10
C GLU A 92 16.56 -9.92 1.80
N SER A 93 16.15 -9.08 2.76
CA SER A 93 15.04 -8.14 2.56
C SER A 93 15.39 -7.16 1.42
N PRO A 94 14.56 -7.08 0.37
CA PRO A 94 14.86 -6.29 -0.82
C PRO A 94 14.93 -4.79 -0.56
N ASP A 95 14.33 -4.33 0.54
CA ASP A 95 14.17 -2.92 0.87
C ASP A 95 14.85 -2.54 2.19
N THR A 96 15.00 -1.24 2.39
CA THR A 96 15.56 -0.62 3.60
C THR A 96 14.58 -0.54 4.77
N GLY A 97 13.37 -1.09 4.64
CA GLY A 97 12.38 -1.15 5.72
C GLY A 97 12.60 -2.32 6.69
N CYS A 98 11.61 -2.61 7.54
CA CYS A 98 11.72 -3.66 8.59
C CYS A 98 11.73 -5.11 8.07
N GLY A 99 11.57 -5.33 6.76
CA GLY A 99 11.56 -6.67 6.15
C GLY A 99 10.25 -7.45 6.30
N ALA A 100 9.24 -6.90 6.98
CA ALA A 100 7.91 -7.52 7.07
C ALA A 100 7.20 -7.51 5.71
N PHE A 101 6.46 -8.58 5.41
CA PHE A 101 5.62 -8.73 4.23
C PHE A 101 4.26 -9.35 4.59
N TRP A 102 3.23 -9.02 3.81
CA TRP A 102 1.87 -9.50 4.04
C TRP A 102 1.02 -9.41 2.78
N ASP A 103 -0.07 -10.17 2.76
CA ASP A 103 -1.03 -10.18 1.67
C ASP A 103 -2.19 -9.23 1.95
N VAL A 104 -2.46 -8.31 1.03
CA VAL A 104 -3.57 -7.38 1.11
C VAL A 104 -4.66 -7.80 0.13
N PRO A 105 -5.90 -8.07 0.60
CA PRO A 105 -6.98 -8.44 -0.28
C PRO A 105 -7.34 -7.28 -1.22
N VAL A 106 -7.50 -7.58 -2.50
CA VAL A 106 -8.02 -6.64 -3.50
C VAL A 106 -9.46 -7.03 -3.82
N SER A 107 -10.40 -6.16 -3.47
CA SER A 107 -11.79 -6.35 -3.87
C SER A 107 -11.91 -6.01 -5.36
N GLY A 108 -12.21 -7.01 -6.20
CA GLY A 108 -12.40 -6.81 -7.64
C GLY A 108 -13.54 -5.83 -7.99
N THR A 109 -14.36 -5.45 -7.02
CA THR A 109 -15.35 -4.38 -7.10
C THR A 109 -14.76 -3.10 -6.52
N GLY A 110 -14.50 -2.12 -7.38
CA GLY A 110 -14.06 -0.77 -7.02
C GLY A 110 -15.14 0.01 -6.25
N ALA A 111 -15.40 -0.38 -5.01
CA ALA A 111 -16.07 0.43 -4.02
C ALA A 111 -15.13 0.48 -2.82
N GLY A 112 -14.48 1.64 -2.64
CA GLY A 112 -13.72 1.94 -1.45
C GLY A 112 -14.56 1.62 -0.21
N GLN A 113 -14.08 0.67 0.58
CA GLN A 113 -14.66 0.34 1.87
C GLN A 113 -13.86 1.09 2.93
N GLY A 114 -14.36 2.25 3.33
CA GLY A 114 -13.78 2.99 4.45
C GLY A 114 -14.18 4.45 4.62
N ALA A 115 -15.43 4.85 4.33
CA ALA A 115 -15.96 6.07 4.93
C ALA A 115 -16.30 5.76 6.40
N ALA A 116 -15.37 6.06 7.31
CA ALA A 116 -15.66 6.13 8.73
C ALA A 116 -16.38 7.45 9.01
N SER A 117 -17.59 7.33 9.58
CA SER A 117 -18.43 8.43 10.06
C SER A 117 -17.91 9.04 11.35
#